data_AF-A0A202BXN6-F1
#
_entry.id   AF-A0A202BXN6-F1
#
_cell.length_a   1.000
_cell.length_b   1.000
_cell.length_c   1.000
_cell.angle_alpha   90.00
_cell.angle_beta   90.00
_cell.angle_gamma   90.00
#
_symmetry.space_group_name_H-M   'P 1'
#
loop_
_entity.id
_entity.type
_entity.pdbx_description
1 polymer ?
#
loop_
_entity_poly.entity_id
_entity_poly.type
_entity_poly.pdbx_seq_one_letter_code
_entity_poly.pdbx_strand_id
1 'polypeptide(L)' 'MDVLSGYQWKNGLGYYQSTKDASTNFYIEQMPKGKYVFEYDYVANASGIFSNGITTIQNYYAPQMNAHTKGSNVMISE' A
#
# COMPACT_ATOMS: atom_id res chain seq x y z
N MET A 1 -5.25 6.72 12.12
CA MET A 1 -4.54 5.46 11.86
C MET A 1 -5.57 4.36 11.73
N ASP A 2 -5.81 3.86 10.52
CA ASP A 2 -6.83 2.85 10.26
C ASP A 2 -6.27 1.45 10.51
N VAL A 3 -6.55 0.93 11.70
CA VAL A 3 -6.14 -0.40 12.16
C VAL A 3 -7.16 -1.47 11.74
N LEU A 4 -8.41 -1.09 11.52
CA LEU A 4 -9.48 -2.02 11.19
C LEU A 4 -9.55 -2.23 9.67
N SER A 5 -9.59 -3.51 9.27
CA SER A 5 -9.85 -3.86 7.86
C SER A 5 -11.27 -3.44 7.48
N GLY A 6 -11.44 -2.83 6.32
CA GLY A 6 -12.72 -2.26 5.94
C GLY A 6 -12.79 -1.82 4.49
N TYR A 7 -14.01 -1.60 4.02
CA TYR A 7 -14.25 -1.07 2.69
C TYR A 7 -14.14 0.47 2.71
N GLN A 8 -13.29 1.01 1.85
CA GLN A 8 -13.02 2.44 1.73
C GLN A 8 -13.34 2.91 0.32
N TRP A 9 -13.85 4.13 0.20
CA TRP A 9 -14.09 4.78 -1.08
C TRP A 9 -13.31 6.09 -1.14
N LYS A 10 -12.24 6.13 -1.92
CA LYS A 10 -11.40 7.32 -2.11
C LYS A 10 -11.03 7.50 -3.57
N ASN A 11 -10.94 8.76 -4.01
CA ASN A 11 -10.52 9.14 -5.36
C ASN A 11 -11.27 8.40 -6.49
N GLY A 12 -12.56 8.13 -6.29
CA GLY A 12 -13.41 7.42 -7.26
C GLY A 12 -13.18 5.90 -7.33
N LEU A 13 -12.36 5.34 -6.44
CA LEU A 13 -12.08 3.91 -6.35
C LEU A 13 -12.59 3.34 -5.02
N GLY A 14 -13.42 2.31 -5.11
CA GLY A 14 -13.78 1.47 -3.97
C GLY A 14 -12.73 0.37 -3.79
N TYR A 15 -12.18 0.25 -2.59
CA TYR A 15 -11.21 -0.79 -2.26
C TYR A 15 -11.38 -1.30 -0.84
N TYR A 16 -11.09 -2.58 -0.64
CA TYR A 16 -11.00 -3.16 0.69
C TYR A 16 -9.58 -3.04 1.20
N GLN A 17 -9.38 -2.27 2.25
CA GLN A 17 -8.09 -2.10 2.89
C GLN A 17 -7.97 -3.08 4.05
N SER A 18 -6.86 -3.83 4.08
CA SER A 18 -6.48 -4.70 5.19
C SER A 18 -5.08 -4.34 5.67
N THR A 19 -5.03 -3.53 6.73
CA THR A 19 -3.79 -3.15 7.42
C THR A 19 -3.37 -4.29 8.35
N LYS A 20 -2.16 -4.84 8.15
CA LYS A 20 -1.50 -5.79 9.05
C LYS A 20 -0.23 -5.15 9.61
N ASP A 21 0.35 -5.76 10.64
CA ASP A 21 1.53 -5.22 11.34
C ASP A 21 2.73 -4.94 10.42
N ALA A 22 2.93 -5.78 9.39
CA ALA A 22 4.07 -5.68 8.46
C ALA A 22 3.68 -5.30 7.03
N SER A 23 2.39 -5.15 6.72
CA SER A 23 1.93 -4.88 5.35
C SER A 23 0.53 -4.28 5.33
N THR A 24 0.29 -3.33 4.43
CA THR A 24 -1.07 -2.83 4.14
C THR A 24 -1.48 -3.34 2.76
N ASN A 25 -2.53 -4.17 2.74
CA ASN A 25 -3.04 -4.78 1.52
C ASN A 25 -4.28 -4.03 1.04
N PHE A 26 -4.35 -3.78 -0.27
CA PHE A 26 -5.49 -3.11 -0.90
C PHE A 26 -6.08 -4.06 -1.95
N TYR A 27 -7.33 -4.46 -1.75
CA TYR A 27 -8.05 -5.31 -2.70
C TYR A 27 -9.03 -4.45 -3.48
N ILE A 28 -8.82 -4.39 -4.80
CA ILE A 28 -9.61 -3.58 -5.73
C ILE A 28 -10.30 -4.52 -6.70
N GLU A 29 -11.63 -4.48 -6.74
CA GLU A 29 -12.41 -5.32 -7.64
C GLU A 29 -12.34 -4.81 -9.09
N GLN A 30 -12.53 -3.50 -9.26
CA GLN A 30 -12.48 -2.86 -10.57
C GLN A 30 -11.64 -1.59 -10.52
N MET A 31 -10.58 -1.55 -11.33
CA MET A 31 -9.69 -0.40 -11.45
C MET A 31 -9.81 0.19 -12.87
N PRO A 32 -10.63 1.22 -13.09
CA PRO A 32 -10.71 1.87 -14.40
C PRO A 32 -9.38 2.57 -14.72
N LYS A 33 -9.11 2.78 -16.02
CA LYS A 33 -7.90 3.47 -16.48
C LYS A 33 -7.79 4.85 -15.83
N GLY A 34 -6.68 5.14 -15.17
CA GLY A 34 -6.45 6.40 -14.49
C GLY A 34 -5.18 6.40 -13.65
N LYS A 35 -4.95 7.50 -12.94
CA LYS A 35 -3.88 7.65 -11.94
C LYS A 35 -4.52 7.69 -10.56
N TYR A 36 -4.10 6.78 -9.69
CA TYR A 36 -4.55 6.72 -8.30
C TYR A 36 -3.35 6.97 -7.39
N VAL A 37 -3.56 7.76 -6.35
CA VAL A 37 -2.55 8.08 -5.34
C VAL A 37 -3.09 7.58 -4.01
N PHE A 38 -2.36 6.65 -3.39
CA PHE A 38 -2.69 6.09 -2.09
C PHE A 38 -1.74 6.68 -1.06
N GLU A 39 -2.30 7.33 -0.05
CA GLU A 39 -1.56 7.93 1.05
C GLU A 39 -2.07 7.33 2.36
N TYR A 40 -1.14 6.96 3.23
CA TYR A 40 -1.41 6.45 4.56
C TYR A 40 -0.37 7.02 5.52
N ASP A 41 -0.78 7.27 6.75
CA ASP A 41 0.11 7.76 7.80
C ASP A 41 0.75 6.56 8.52
N TYR A 42 2.07 6.60 8.70
CA TYR A 42 2.81 5.69 9.59
C TYR A 42 3.43 6.48 10.74
N VAL A 43 3.50 5.84 11.91
CA VAL A 43 4.20 6.37 13.08
C VAL A 43 5.50 5.61 13.23
N ALA A 44 6.62 6.33 13.21
CA ALA A 44 7.92 5.78 13.52
C ALA A 44 8.12 5.75 15.03
N ASN A 45 8.39 4.58 15.59
CA ASN A 45 8.64 4.40 17.02
C ASN A 45 10.14 4.28 17.36
N ALA A 46 11.00 4.05 16.37
CA ALA A 46 12.43 3.87 16.55
C ALA A 46 13.21 4.70 15.52
N SER A 47 14.30 5.34 15.97
CA SER A 47 15.25 6.03 15.10
C SER A 47 16.24 5.02 14.50
N GLY A 48 16.61 5.22 13.24
CA GLY A 48 17.48 4.29 12.52
C GLY A 48 17.30 4.30 11.00
N ILE A 49 18.01 3.38 10.33
CA ILE A 49 17.89 3.16 8.88
C ILE A 49 17.00 1.93 8.67
N PHE A 50 15.86 2.14 8.05
CA PHE A 50 14.89 1.10 7.73
C PHE A 50 14.83 0.87 6.22
N SER A 51 14.72 -0.39 5.82
CA SER A 51 14.41 -0.72 4.43
C SER A 51 12.91 -0.55 4.22
N ASN A 52 12.51 0.47 3.48
CA ASN A 52 11.17 0.62 2.97
C ASN A 52 10.89 -0.53 1.99
N GLY A 53 9.87 -1.31 2.33
CA GLY A 53 9.48 -2.51 1.62
C GLY A 53 9.14 -2.26 0.16
N ILE A 54 9.06 -3.35 -0.61
CA ILE A 54 8.64 -3.28 -2.00
C ILE A 54 7.12 -3.16 -2.04
N THR A 55 6.61 -2.17 -2.78
CA THR A 55 5.18 -2.12 -3.11
C THR A 55 4.94 -2.95 -4.35
N THR A 56 4.04 -3.93 -4.25
CA THR A 56 3.67 -4.81 -5.37
C THR A 56 2.22 -4.54 -5.77
N ILE A 57 1.97 -4.55 -7.07
CA ILE A 57 0.63 -4.58 -7.65
C ILE A 57 0.55 -5.77 -8.59
N GLN A 58 -0.49 -6.59 -8.45
CA GLN A 58 -0.67 -7.79 -9.25
C GLN A 58 -2.14 -8.00 -9.57
N ASN A 59 -2.43 -8.40 -10.80
CA ASN A 59 -3.75 -8.85 -11.20
C ASN A 59 -3.96 -10.32 -10.82
N TYR A 60 -5.06 -10.63 -10.13
CA TYR A 60 -5.40 -11.99 -9.69
C TYR A 60 -5.73 -12.93 -10.86
N TYR A 61 -6.39 -12.41 -11.90
CA TYR A 61 -6.85 -13.19 -13.05
C TYR A 61 -5.86 -13.19 -14.23
N ALA A 62 -4.90 -12.27 -14.23
CA ALA A 62 -3.87 -12.14 -15.27
C ALA A 62 -2.48 -12.00 -14.63
N PRO A 63 -1.83 -13.10 -14.20
CA PRO A 63 -0.58 -13.05 -13.43
C PRO A 63 0.59 -12.41 -14.19
N GLN A 64 0.57 -12.44 -15.54
CA GLN A 64 1.54 -11.69 -16.36
C GLN A 64 1.47 -10.16 -16.15
N MET A 65 0.36 -9.63 -15.64
CA MET A 65 0.18 -8.23 -15.30
C MET A 65 0.53 -8.02 -13.83
N ASN A 66 1.82 -7.83 -13.58
CA ASN A 66 2.35 -7.45 -12.28
C ASN A 66 3.35 -6.29 -12.43
N ALA A 67 3.50 -5.52 -11.37
CA ALA A 67 4.53 -4.52 -11.25
C ALA A 67 4.96 -4.43 -9.78
N HIS A 68 6.21 -4.06 -9.56
CA HIS A 68 6.72 -3.84 -8.23
C HIS A 68 7.69 -2.66 -8.23
N THR A 69 7.80 -1.97 -7.11
CA THR A 69 8.79 -0.90 -6.95
C THR A 69 10.17 -1.49 -6.67
N LYS A 70 11.22 -0.66 -6.76
CA LYS A 70 12.48 -0.99 -6.11
C LYS A 70 12.33 -0.74 -4.60
N GLY A 71 12.98 -1.58 -3.79
CA GLY A 71 13.15 -1.30 -2.36
C GLY A 71 13.91 0.02 -2.19
N SER A 72 13.53 0.79 -1.18
CA SER A 72 14.20 2.06 -0.85
C SER A 72 14.60 2.04 0.62
N ASN A 73 15.62 2.81 1.00
CA ASN A 73 16.01 2.94 2.41
C ASN A 73 15.49 4.27 2.93
N VAL A 74 14.89 4.26 4.11
CA VAL A 74 14.39 5.44 4.80
C VAL A 74 15.19 5.61 6.08
N MET A 75 15.74 6.82 6.25
CA MET A 75 16.43 7.21 7.48
C MET A 75 15.46 7.99 8.34
N ILE A 76 15.28 7.54 9.58
CA ILE A 76 14.45 8.19 10.59
C ILE A 76 15.39 8.83 11.60
N SER A 77 15.50 10.16 11.58
CA SER A 77 16.21 10.95 12.58
C SER A 77 15.25 11.36 13.70
N GLU A 78 15.76 11.38 14.94
CA GLU A 78 15.08 11.92 16.12
C GLU A 78 14.89 13.44 16.05
#